data_AF-Q9L8D4-F1
#
_entry.id   AF-Q9L8D4-F1
#
_cell.length_a   1.000
_cell.length_b   1.000
_cell.length_c   1.000
_cell.angle_alpha   90.00
_cell.angle_beta   90.00
_cell.angle_gamma   90.00
#
_symmetry.space_group_name_H-M   'P 1'
#
loop_
_entity.id
_entity.type
_entity.pdbx_description
1 polymer ?
#
loop_
_entity_poly.entity_id
_entity_poly.type
_entity_poly.pdbx_seq_one_letter_code
_entity_poly.pdbx_strand_id
1 'polypeptide(L)'
;ASLDALFARATSARVLDDGHGRATERHVLAEARGIEDLRALREHLRIQEGGPSFHCMCLGDLTVELLAHDQPLASISFHHARSLRHPDWTSDAMLVDGPALVRWLAARGAPGPLREYEEERERARTAQEARRLWLAAAPPCFAPDLPRFEDDANGLPLGPMSPEVAEAERRLRASYATPELACAALLAWLGTGAGPWSGYPAYEMLPENLLLGFGLPTAIAAASAPGTSEAALRGAARLFASWEVVSSKKSQLGNIPEALWERLRTIVRAMGNADNLSRFERAEAIAAEVRRLRAQPAPFAAGAGLAVAGVSSSGRLSGLVTDGDALYSGDGNDIVMFQPGRISPVVLLAGTDPFFELAPPLSQMLFVAHANAGTISKVLTEGSPLIVMARNQARPMSLVHARGFMAWVNQAMVPDPERGAPFVVQRSTIMEFEHPTPRCLHEPAGSAFSLACDEEHLYWCELSAGRLELWRHPHHRPGAPSRFAYLGEHPIAATWYPSLTLNATHVLWADPDRRAILGVDKRTGVEPIVLAETRHPPAHVVSEDRDIFALTGQPDSRDWHVEHIRSGASTVVADYQRQLWDRPDMVLNRRGLFFTTNDRILTLARS
;
A
#
# COMPACT_ATOMS: atom_id res chain seq x y z
N ALA A 1 38.91 8.51 27.89
CA ALA A 1 39.93 9.60 27.79
C ALA A 1 39.46 10.87 28.51
N SER A 2 40.37 11.71 29.01
CA SER A 2 40.06 13.04 29.57
C SER A 2 40.41 14.14 28.56
N LEU A 3 39.47 15.05 28.24
CA LEU A 3 39.73 16.18 27.33
C LEU A 3 40.88 17.05 27.85
N ASP A 4 40.92 17.30 29.15
CA ASP A 4 41.96 18.13 29.77
C ASP A 4 43.35 17.52 29.60
N ALA A 5 43.46 16.21 29.76
CA ALA A 5 44.72 15.49 29.55
C ALA A 5 45.16 15.51 28.08
N LEU A 6 44.21 15.48 27.14
CA LEU A 6 44.50 15.57 25.71
C LEU A 6 44.99 16.97 25.32
N PHE A 7 44.28 18.02 25.76
CA PHE A 7 44.66 19.41 25.51
C PHE A 7 46.00 19.79 26.16
N ALA A 8 46.33 19.24 27.34
CA ALA A 8 47.63 19.46 27.99
C ALA A 8 48.82 18.91 27.19
N ARG A 9 48.60 17.94 26.30
CA ARG A 9 49.63 17.30 25.45
C ARG A 9 49.65 17.86 24.02
N ALA A 10 48.60 18.57 23.61
CA ALA A 10 48.49 19.12 22.27
C ALA A 10 49.36 20.38 22.13
N THR A 11 50.04 20.51 20.99
CA THR A 11 50.79 21.72 20.59
C THR A 11 50.03 22.56 19.56
N SER A 12 49.08 21.94 18.85
CA SER A 12 48.18 22.58 17.91
C SER A 12 46.89 21.76 17.77
N ALA A 13 45.86 22.35 17.16
CA ALA A 13 44.64 21.64 16.78
C ALA A 13 44.13 22.16 15.44
N ARG A 14 43.36 21.33 14.73
CA ARG A 14 42.63 21.74 13.52
C ARG A 14 41.20 21.25 13.59
N VAL A 15 40.29 22.08 13.07
CA VAL A 15 38.88 21.73 12.92
C VAL A 15 38.62 21.44 11.45
N LEU A 16 38.09 20.26 11.19
CA LEU A 16 37.89 19.70 9.87
C LEU A 16 36.40 19.66 9.56
N ASP A 17 36.06 19.98 8.31
CA ASP A 17 34.77 19.63 7.73
C ASP A 17 34.85 18.21 7.18
N ASP A 18 34.03 17.32 7.74
CA ASP A 18 33.96 15.92 7.35
C ASP A 18 32.78 15.65 6.38
N GLY A 19 32.08 16.70 5.97
CA GLY A 19 31.08 16.68 4.91
C GLY A 19 29.91 15.72 5.14
N HIS A 20 29.50 15.49 6.39
CA HIS A 20 28.46 14.52 6.75
C HIS A 20 28.67 13.12 6.11
N GLY A 21 29.92 12.68 5.93
CA GLY A 21 30.26 11.39 5.31
C GLY A 21 30.20 11.35 3.78
N ARG A 22 30.11 12.50 3.09
CA ARG A 22 30.06 12.59 1.61
C ARG A 22 31.33 13.11 0.93
N ALA A 23 32.27 13.69 1.68
CA ALA A 23 33.51 14.23 1.12
C ALA A 23 34.67 13.24 1.26
N THR A 24 35.39 12.97 0.16
CA THR A 24 36.65 12.21 0.17
C THR A 24 37.85 13.04 0.59
N GLU A 25 37.69 14.37 0.71
CA GLU A 25 38.73 15.32 1.13
C GLU A 25 38.30 16.04 2.42
N ARG A 26 39.17 16.05 3.43
CA ARG A 26 38.95 16.77 4.70
C ARG A 26 39.43 18.21 4.54
N HIS A 27 38.52 19.17 4.62
CA HIS A 27 38.85 20.59 4.52
C HIS A 27 39.13 21.17 5.91
N VAL A 28 40.29 21.81 6.09
CA VAL A 28 40.61 22.52 7.34
C VAL A 28 39.83 23.84 7.38
N LEU A 29 38.90 23.95 8.32
CA LEU A 29 38.09 25.16 8.53
C LEU A 29 38.82 26.19 9.38
N ALA A 30 39.56 25.74 10.39
CA ALA A 30 40.36 26.60 11.26
C ALA A 30 41.47 25.80 11.94
N GLU A 31 42.52 26.50 12.34
CA GLU A 31 43.59 25.98 13.18
C GLU A 31 43.69 26.78 14.47
N ALA A 32 44.06 26.10 15.55
CA ALA A 32 44.41 26.70 16.83
C ALA A 32 45.91 26.44 17.08
N ARG A 33 46.71 27.50 17.11
CA ARG A 33 48.18 27.40 17.25
C ARG A 33 48.66 28.15 18.49
N GLY A 34 49.46 27.48 19.31
CA GLY A 34 49.98 28.05 20.55
C GLY A 34 48.99 27.96 21.72
N ILE A 35 49.49 28.28 22.91
CA ILE A 35 48.83 27.93 24.17
C ILE A 35 47.50 28.66 24.40
N GLU A 36 47.40 29.92 24.00
CA GLU A 36 46.18 30.72 24.22
C GLU A 36 45.05 30.30 23.27
N ASP A 37 45.36 29.99 22.02
CA ASP A 37 44.39 29.52 21.03
C ASP A 37 43.86 28.12 21.38
N LEU A 38 44.74 27.23 21.85
CA LEU A 38 44.35 25.92 22.36
C LEU A 38 43.49 26.02 23.63
N ARG A 39 43.81 26.96 24.53
CA ARG A 39 42.99 27.22 25.71
C ARG A 39 41.60 27.70 25.30
N ALA A 40 41.50 28.63 24.36
CA ALA A 40 40.22 29.11 23.84
C ALA A 40 39.39 27.99 23.20
N LEU A 41 40.03 27.15 22.36
CA LEU A 41 39.35 26.00 21.77
C LEU A 41 38.86 25.00 22.83
N ARG A 42 39.68 24.71 23.86
CA ARG A 42 39.28 23.85 24.98
C ARG A 42 38.04 24.38 25.69
N GLU A 43 37.96 25.68 25.96
CA GLU A 43 36.79 26.28 26.60
C GLU A 43 35.52 26.14 25.76
N HIS A 44 35.63 26.24 24.42
CA HIS A 44 34.50 26.02 23.50
C HIS A 44 34.04 24.55 23.42
N LEU A 45 34.88 23.61 23.85
CA LEU A 45 34.60 22.17 23.86
C LEU A 45 34.27 21.63 25.26
N ARG A 46 34.04 22.51 26.23
CA ARG A 46 33.75 22.11 27.61
C ARG A 46 32.46 21.27 27.66
N ILE A 47 32.55 20.11 28.28
CA ILE A 47 31.45 19.15 28.45
C ILE A 47 30.75 19.33 29.80
N GLN A 48 29.49 18.89 29.89
CA GLN A 48 28.73 18.76 31.13
C GLN A 48 29.13 17.46 31.84
N GLU A 49 29.91 17.55 32.91
CA GLU A 49 30.30 16.37 33.69
C GLU A 49 29.07 15.74 34.38
N GLY A 50 28.94 14.42 34.30
CA GLY A 50 27.81 13.69 34.90
C GLY A 50 26.48 13.88 34.16
N GLY A 51 26.49 14.40 32.92
CA GLY A 51 25.30 14.50 32.09
C GLY A 51 24.67 13.14 31.74
N PRO A 52 23.45 13.14 31.18
CA PRO A 52 22.76 11.92 30.78
C PRO A 52 23.55 11.17 29.70
N SER A 53 23.59 9.84 29.80
CA SER A 53 24.15 8.97 28.76
C SER A 53 23.26 9.04 27.51
N PHE A 54 23.87 9.36 26.36
CA PHE A 54 23.21 9.50 25.07
C PHE A 54 24.19 9.14 23.94
N HIS A 55 23.68 8.75 22.77
CA HIS A 55 24.48 8.52 21.57
C HIS A 55 23.76 9.05 20.33
N CYS A 56 24.39 9.95 19.57
CA CYS A 56 23.88 10.40 18.27
C CYS A 56 23.98 9.27 17.24
N MET A 57 22.96 9.06 16.42
CA MET A 57 23.03 8.12 15.30
C MET A 57 23.75 8.68 14.06
N CYS A 58 24.19 9.94 14.13
CA CYS A 58 24.93 10.62 13.09
C CYS A 58 26.44 10.33 13.15
N LEU A 59 27.15 10.56 12.03
CA LEU A 59 28.61 10.44 11.95
C LEU A 59 29.35 11.65 12.52
N GLY A 60 28.65 12.77 12.76
CA GLY A 60 29.22 14.05 13.17
C GLY A 60 29.18 15.10 12.05
N ASP A 61 29.23 16.36 12.44
CA ASP A 61 29.28 17.50 11.52
C ASP A 61 30.73 17.92 11.25
N LEU A 62 31.56 17.92 12.30
CA LEU A 62 32.95 18.37 12.26
C LEU A 62 33.85 17.42 13.06
N THR A 63 35.14 17.42 12.75
CA THR A 63 36.17 16.78 13.57
C THR A 63 37.13 17.81 14.14
N VAL A 64 37.35 17.75 15.46
CA VAL A 64 38.46 18.43 16.11
C VAL A 64 39.62 17.46 16.26
N GLU A 65 40.70 17.71 15.53
CA GLU A 65 41.92 16.92 15.61
C GLU A 65 42.98 17.66 16.44
N LEU A 66 43.41 17.02 17.52
CA LEU A 66 44.49 17.52 18.38
C LEU A 66 45.82 16.95 17.88
N LEU A 67 46.85 17.78 17.85
CA LEU A 67 48.16 17.44 17.29
C LEU A 67 49.26 17.67 18.35
N ALA A 68 50.25 16.79 18.39
CA ALA A 68 51.50 16.97 19.14
C ALA A 68 52.67 16.98 18.15
N HIS A 69 53.31 18.13 17.97
CA HIS A 69 54.39 18.33 16.99
C HIS A 69 54.01 17.79 15.58
N ASP A 70 52.84 18.21 15.09
CA ASP A 70 52.23 17.82 13.80
C ASP A 70 51.82 16.35 13.66
N GLN A 71 51.92 15.54 14.72
CA GLN A 71 51.40 14.17 14.76
C GLN A 71 50.00 14.12 15.39
N PRO A 72 49.03 13.39 14.80
CA PRO A 72 47.70 13.19 15.38
C PRO A 72 47.76 12.59 16.80
N LEU A 73 47.18 13.31 17.76
CA LEU A 73 47.07 12.89 19.16
C LEU A 73 45.69 12.29 19.45
N ALA A 74 44.63 12.95 18.97
CA ALA A 74 43.24 12.51 19.15
C ALA A 74 42.33 13.14 18.10
N SER A 75 41.23 12.46 17.80
CA SER A 75 40.15 12.94 16.94
C SER A 75 38.85 12.93 17.74
N ILE A 76 38.20 14.08 17.81
CA ILE A 76 36.96 14.28 18.56
C ILE A 76 35.89 14.72 17.57
N SER A 77 34.83 13.93 17.42
CA SER A 77 33.71 14.27 16.54
C SER A 77 32.75 15.20 17.25
N PHE A 78 32.27 16.22 16.53
CA PHE A 78 31.34 17.25 17.00
C PHE A 78 29.98 17.05 16.34
N HIS A 79 28.92 17.05 17.15
CA HIS A 79 27.58 16.65 16.71
C HIS A 79 26.55 17.72 17.06
N HIS A 80 25.85 18.21 16.04
CA HIS A 80 24.71 19.13 16.03
C HIS A 80 24.88 20.37 16.90
N ALA A 81 26.11 20.90 16.98
CA ALA A 81 26.48 21.95 17.92
C ALA A 81 25.96 21.69 19.35
N ARG A 82 26.04 20.44 19.80
CA ARG A 82 25.39 19.97 21.04
C ARG A 82 26.26 19.00 21.83
N SER A 83 26.99 18.11 21.18
CA SER A 83 27.76 17.06 21.86
C SER A 83 29.06 16.71 21.16
N LEU A 84 29.93 16.04 21.91
CA LEU A 84 31.21 15.51 21.46
C LEU A 84 31.25 13.99 21.58
N ARG A 85 31.94 13.34 20.64
CA ARG A 85 32.24 11.91 20.69
C ARG A 85 33.74 11.70 20.66
N HIS A 86 34.20 10.83 21.55
CA HIS A 86 35.56 10.31 21.56
C HIS A 86 35.52 8.77 21.53
N PRO A 87 36.40 8.08 20.79
CA PRO A 87 36.39 6.62 20.69
C PRO A 87 36.44 5.88 22.04
N ASP A 88 37.20 6.42 23.00
CA ASP A 88 37.31 5.86 24.35
C ASP A 88 36.15 6.24 25.30
N TRP A 89 35.06 6.83 24.80
CA TRP A 89 33.87 7.15 25.61
C TRP A 89 32.74 6.18 25.30
N THR A 90 32.00 5.80 26.34
CA THR A 90 30.84 4.91 26.22
C THR A 90 29.56 5.63 25.77
N SER A 91 29.58 6.97 25.75
CA SER A 91 28.46 7.82 25.34
C SER A 91 28.98 9.17 24.82
N ASP A 92 28.14 9.89 24.09
CA ASP A 92 28.44 11.24 23.61
C ASP A 92 28.28 12.23 24.76
N ALA A 93 29.25 13.12 24.93
CA ALA A 93 29.26 14.10 26.01
C ALA A 93 28.59 15.41 25.56
N MET A 94 27.58 15.85 26.31
CA MET A 94 26.90 17.12 26.07
C MET A 94 27.83 18.31 26.33
N LEU A 95 27.82 19.30 25.44
CA LEU A 95 28.56 20.56 25.60
C LEU A 95 27.86 21.49 26.60
N VAL A 96 28.64 22.31 27.31
CA VAL A 96 28.13 23.37 28.17
C VAL A 96 27.53 24.51 27.35
N ASP A 97 28.21 24.91 26.27
CA ASP A 97 27.77 25.91 25.31
C ASP A 97 27.94 25.34 23.90
N GLY A 98 26.94 24.57 23.47
CA GLY A 98 26.97 23.82 22.22
C GLY A 98 27.39 24.64 20.98
N PRO A 99 26.85 25.86 20.77
CA PRO A 99 27.20 26.65 19.60
C PRO A 99 28.51 27.46 19.73
N ALA A 100 29.25 27.33 20.84
CA ALA A 100 30.49 28.07 21.06
C ALA A 100 31.53 27.81 19.96
N LEU A 101 31.72 26.54 19.57
CA LEU A 101 32.68 26.16 18.53
C LEU A 101 32.32 26.78 17.17
N VAL A 102 31.06 26.69 16.74
CA VAL A 102 30.65 27.21 15.43
C VAL A 102 30.71 28.73 15.36
N ARG A 103 30.46 29.44 16.48
CA ARG A 103 30.72 30.89 16.58
C ARG A 103 32.21 31.22 16.49
N TRP A 104 33.06 30.42 17.14
CA TRP A 104 34.51 30.57 17.09
C TRP A 104 35.07 30.36 15.66
N LEU A 105 34.53 29.40 14.91
CA LEU A 105 34.84 29.17 13.51
C LEU A 105 34.40 30.33 12.61
N ALA A 106 33.18 30.84 12.81
CA ALA A 106 32.68 31.97 12.04
C ALA A 106 33.56 33.22 12.21
N ALA A 107 34.01 33.51 13.44
CA ALA A 107 34.95 34.59 13.73
C ALA A 107 36.32 34.44 13.05
N ARG A 108 36.65 33.23 12.57
CA ARG A 108 37.90 32.88 11.88
C ARG A 108 37.73 32.70 10.37
N GLY A 109 36.61 33.13 9.80
CA GLY A 109 36.36 33.10 8.36
C GLY A 109 35.67 31.84 7.85
N ALA A 110 35.21 30.95 8.73
CA ALA A 110 34.44 29.75 8.39
C ALA A 110 32.98 29.85 8.89
N PRO A 111 32.11 30.68 8.27
CA PRO A 111 30.75 30.92 8.76
C PRO A 111 29.74 29.82 8.40
N GLY A 112 30.11 28.85 7.55
CA GLY A 112 29.22 27.76 7.09
C GLY A 112 28.50 27.03 8.24
N PRO A 113 29.24 26.44 9.19
CA PRO A 113 28.65 25.70 10.31
C PRO A 113 27.72 26.54 11.20
N LEU A 114 28.00 27.84 11.38
CA LEU A 114 27.13 28.72 12.17
C LEU A 114 25.80 28.98 11.45
N ARG A 115 25.84 29.24 10.13
CA ARG A 115 24.62 29.43 9.34
C ARG A 115 23.74 28.18 9.36
N GLU A 116 24.33 27.00 9.19
CA GLU A 116 23.61 25.73 9.24
C GLU A 116 22.94 25.50 10.59
N TYR A 117 23.65 25.75 11.69
CA TYR A 117 23.10 25.69 13.04
C TYR A 117 21.92 26.66 13.23
N GLU A 118 22.05 27.91 12.77
CA GLU A 118 21.00 28.92 12.87
C GLU A 118 19.77 28.55 12.05
N GLU A 119 19.96 28.06 10.82
CA GLU A 119 18.89 27.56 9.96
C GLU A 119 18.18 26.35 10.58
N GLU A 120 18.92 25.38 11.12
CA GLU A 120 18.34 24.21 11.78
C GLU A 120 17.56 24.60 13.04
N ARG A 121 18.11 25.51 13.85
CA ARG A 121 17.42 26.03 15.04
C ARG A 121 16.13 26.76 14.66
N GLU A 122 16.14 27.54 13.58
CA GLU A 122 14.96 28.23 13.09
C GLU A 122 13.92 27.25 12.53
N ARG A 123 14.36 26.22 11.78
CA ARG A 123 13.50 25.12 11.33
C ARG A 123 12.87 24.38 12.51
N ALA A 124 13.65 24.05 13.54
CA ALA A 124 13.17 23.36 14.74
C ALA A 124 12.16 24.21 15.53
N ARG A 125 12.41 25.52 15.68
CA ARG A 125 11.48 26.46 16.31
C ARG A 125 10.17 26.55 15.54
N THR A 126 10.25 26.67 14.21
CA THR A 126 9.08 26.71 13.33
C THR A 126 8.29 25.39 13.41
N ALA A 127 8.97 24.25 13.39
CA ALA A 127 8.36 22.93 13.51
C ALA A 127 7.70 22.71 14.88
N GLN A 128 8.32 23.18 15.97
CA GLN A 128 7.75 23.10 17.32
C GLN A 128 6.48 23.95 17.43
N GLU A 129 6.51 25.17 16.89
CA GLU A 129 5.33 26.04 16.88
C GLU A 129 4.21 25.46 16.00
N ALA A 130 4.55 24.93 14.82
CA ALA A 130 3.61 24.23 13.95
C ALA A 130 2.95 23.04 14.68
N ARG A 131 3.75 22.20 15.36
CA ARG A 131 3.23 21.09 16.16
C ARG A 131 2.31 21.57 17.28
N ARG A 132 2.68 22.66 17.98
CA ARG A 132 1.85 23.24 19.04
C ARG A 132 0.50 23.72 18.51
N LEU A 133 0.48 24.43 17.38
CA LEU A 133 -0.74 24.90 16.73
C LEU A 133 -1.60 23.73 16.24
N TRP A 134 -0.97 22.70 15.66
CA TRP A 134 -1.64 21.50 15.20
C TRP A 134 -2.30 20.73 16.36
N LEU A 135 -1.61 20.54 17.47
CA LEU A 135 -2.18 19.90 18.66
C LEU A 135 -3.35 20.68 19.24
N ALA A 136 -3.27 22.02 19.26
CA ALA A 136 -4.34 22.88 19.74
C ALA A 136 -5.59 22.86 18.84
N ALA A 137 -5.45 22.47 17.58
CA ALA A 137 -6.54 22.35 16.62
C ALA A 137 -7.26 21.00 16.64
N ALA A 138 -6.77 20.03 17.42
CA ALA A 138 -7.38 18.72 17.53
C ALA A 138 -8.82 18.80 18.08
N PRO A 139 -9.73 17.93 17.62
CA PRO A 139 -11.06 17.81 18.20
C PRO A 139 -11.03 17.66 19.74
N PRO A 140 -11.89 18.38 20.49
CA PRO A 140 -11.85 18.37 21.96
C PRO A 140 -11.96 16.99 22.61
N CYS A 141 -12.59 16.03 21.93
CA CYS A 141 -12.69 14.64 22.38
C CYS A 141 -11.34 13.91 22.48
N PHE A 142 -10.26 14.48 21.95
CA PHE A 142 -8.90 13.94 22.03
C PHE A 142 -7.99 14.65 23.03
N ALA A 143 -8.38 15.83 23.54
CA ALA A 143 -7.54 16.67 24.38
C ALA A 143 -6.80 15.95 25.54
N PRO A 144 -7.40 14.99 26.29
CA PRO A 144 -6.69 14.33 27.38
C PRO A 144 -5.62 13.32 26.92
N ASP A 145 -5.74 12.76 25.71
CA ASP A 145 -4.94 11.59 25.27
C ASP A 145 -4.17 11.85 23.95
N LEU A 146 -4.15 13.10 23.47
CA LEU A 146 -3.66 13.45 22.14
C LEU A 146 -2.24 12.93 21.82
N PRO A 147 -1.26 12.98 22.75
CA PRO A 147 0.07 12.43 22.51
C PRO A 147 0.07 10.93 22.16
N ARG A 148 -0.90 10.15 22.65
CA ARG A 148 -1.02 8.71 22.35
C ARG A 148 -1.45 8.45 20.90
N PHE A 149 -1.95 9.47 20.21
CA PHE A 149 -2.39 9.34 18.83
C PHE A 149 -1.39 9.91 17.82
N GLU A 150 -0.21 10.36 18.27
CA GLU A 150 0.84 10.89 17.39
C GLU A 150 1.63 9.77 16.70
N ASP A 151 1.93 8.69 17.43
CA ASP A 151 2.73 7.56 16.95
C ASP A 151 2.35 6.24 17.64
N ASP A 152 2.85 5.14 17.07
CA ASP A 152 2.78 3.81 17.66
C ASP A 152 3.90 3.60 18.70
N ALA A 153 3.95 2.41 19.30
CA ALA A 153 4.97 2.07 20.29
C ALA A 153 6.42 2.14 19.78
N ASN A 154 6.62 2.22 18.45
CA ASN A 154 7.92 2.31 17.79
C ASN A 154 8.21 3.73 17.26
N GLY A 155 7.36 4.72 17.53
CA GLY A 155 7.51 6.07 17.00
C GLY A 155 7.14 6.21 15.52
N LEU A 156 6.39 5.25 14.96
CA LEU A 156 5.88 5.28 13.59
C LEU A 156 4.45 5.80 13.54
N PRO A 157 4.01 6.42 12.43
CA PRO A 157 2.63 6.87 12.31
C PRO A 157 1.62 5.72 12.47
N LEU A 158 0.50 6.01 13.15
CA LEU A 158 -0.57 5.04 13.35
C LEU A 158 -1.16 4.58 12.01
N GLY A 159 -1.15 3.26 11.78
CA GLY A 159 -1.77 2.66 10.61
C GLY A 159 -3.30 2.77 10.64
N PRO A 160 -3.98 2.85 9.48
CA PRO A 160 -5.44 3.04 9.41
C PRO A 160 -6.25 1.92 10.08
N MET A 161 -5.68 0.72 10.23
CA MET A 161 -6.31 -0.43 10.88
C MET A 161 -5.88 -0.61 12.35
N SER A 162 -5.20 0.37 12.95
CA SER A 162 -4.74 0.25 14.34
C SER A 162 -5.91 0.35 15.33
N PRO A 163 -5.82 -0.32 16.50
CA PRO A 163 -6.81 -0.19 17.57
C PRO A 163 -7.02 1.27 18.03
N GLU A 164 -5.97 2.08 18.00
CA GLU A 164 -5.98 3.50 18.35
C GLU A 164 -6.81 4.31 17.35
N VAL A 165 -6.64 4.07 16.04
CA VAL A 165 -7.45 4.74 15.00
C VAL A 165 -8.93 4.35 15.15
N ALA A 166 -9.23 3.07 15.36
CA ALA A 166 -10.60 2.60 15.57
C ALA A 166 -11.25 3.20 16.83
N GLU A 167 -10.48 3.39 17.91
CA GLU A 167 -10.93 4.08 19.12
C GLU A 167 -11.16 5.57 18.87
N ALA A 168 -10.25 6.24 18.18
CA ALA A 168 -10.38 7.65 17.85
C ALA A 168 -11.64 7.90 16.99
N GLU A 169 -11.93 7.02 16.03
CA GLU A 169 -13.14 7.07 15.22
C GLU A 169 -14.41 6.93 16.08
N ARG A 170 -14.45 5.95 17.00
CA ARG A 170 -15.59 5.78 17.93
C ARG A 170 -15.84 7.02 18.77
N ARG A 171 -14.78 7.64 19.31
CA ARG A 171 -14.89 8.87 20.12
C ARG A 171 -15.47 10.03 19.32
N LEU A 172 -15.06 10.20 18.07
CA LEU A 172 -15.62 11.23 17.18
C LEU A 172 -17.10 10.98 16.90
N ARG A 173 -17.46 9.74 16.55
CA ARG A 173 -18.87 9.37 16.30
C ARG A 173 -19.78 9.61 17.51
N ALA A 174 -19.24 9.46 18.72
CA ALA A 174 -19.97 9.75 19.96
C ALA A 174 -20.03 11.26 20.30
N SER A 175 -19.06 12.05 19.86
CA SER A 175 -18.90 13.45 20.27
C SER A 175 -19.61 14.44 19.34
N TYR A 176 -19.93 14.04 18.11
CA TYR A 176 -20.57 14.91 17.12
C TYR A 176 -21.94 14.38 16.72
N ALA A 177 -22.90 15.28 16.54
CA ALA A 177 -24.28 14.92 16.21
C ALA A 177 -24.42 14.25 14.83
N THR A 178 -23.55 14.58 13.88
CA THR A 178 -23.54 13.98 12.54
C THR A 178 -22.11 13.68 12.06
N PRO A 179 -21.94 12.71 11.15
CA PRO A 179 -20.65 12.43 10.51
C PRO A 179 -20.03 13.64 9.80
N GLU A 180 -20.83 14.51 9.19
CA GLU A 180 -20.36 15.70 8.48
C GLU A 180 -19.75 16.73 9.44
N LEU A 181 -20.32 16.88 10.64
CA LEU A 181 -19.75 17.75 11.67
C LEU A 181 -18.41 17.21 12.19
N ALA A 182 -18.31 15.89 12.37
CA ALA A 182 -17.03 15.25 12.71
C ALA A 182 -15.99 15.45 11.60
N CYS A 183 -16.37 15.24 10.34
CA CYS A 183 -15.49 15.48 9.19
C CYS A 183 -15.08 16.96 9.09
N ALA A 184 -15.98 17.92 9.33
CA ALA A 184 -15.63 19.34 9.31
C ALA A 184 -14.57 19.69 10.37
N ALA A 185 -14.67 19.12 11.57
CA ALA A 185 -13.66 19.29 12.62
C ALA A 185 -12.32 18.64 12.24
N LEU A 186 -12.34 17.43 11.67
CA LEU A 186 -11.15 16.74 11.19
C LEU A 186 -10.47 17.47 10.03
N LEU A 187 -11.24 18.00 9.08
CA LEU A 187 -10.73 18.82 7.99
C LEU A 187 -10.09 20.09 8.54
N ALA A 188 -10.73 20.76 9.51
CA ALA A 188 -10.13 21.92 10.16
C ALA A 188 -8.79 21.57 10.81
N TRP A 189 -8.71 20.44 11.51
CA TRP A 189 -7.48 19.96 12.11
C TRP A 189 -6.40 19.67 11.06
N LEU A 190 -6.70 18.86 10.03
CA LEU A 190 -5.79 18.54 8.93
C LEU A 190 -5.25 19.80 8.21
N GLY A 191 -6.09 20.83 8.08
CA GLY A 191 -5.75 22.10 7.45
C GLY A 191 -4.84 23.02 8.26
N THR A 192 -4.59 22.70 9.54
CA THR A 192 -3.63 23.44 10.38
C THR A 192 -2.19 22.93 10.26
N GLY A 193 -1.99 21.74 9.68
CA GLY A 193 -0.66 21.20 9.46
C GLY A 193 0.17 22.09 8.53
N ALA A 194 1.47 22.16 8.81
CA ALA A 194 2.38 23.10 8.18
C ALA A 194 3.29 22.42 7.15
N GLY A 195 3.82 23.21 6.22
CA GLY A 195 4.85 22.76 5.28
C GLY A 195 4.30 22.12 3.99
N PRO A 196 5.18 21.44 3.23
CA PRO A 196 4.83 20.79 1.98
C PRO A 196 4.01 19.51 2.23
N TRP A 197 3.02 19.25 1.39
CA TRP A 197 2.21 18.03 1.42
C TRP A 197 2.99 16.78 0.99
N SER A 198 4.18 16.91 0.41
CA SER A 198 5.02 15.79 -0.02
C SER A 198 5.84 15.08 1.05
N GLY A 199 5.89 15.59 2.26
CA GLY A 199 6.77 15.05 3.31
C GLY A 199 6.48 15.63 4.69
N TYR A 200 5.19 15.83 4.98
CA TYR A 200 4.75 16.38 6.24
C TYR A 200 5.07 15.43 7.43
N PRO A 201 5.13 15.94 8.67
CA PRO A 201 5.48 15.12 9.82
C PRO A 201 4.50 13.97 10.05
N ALA A 202 5.02 12.78 10.38
CA ALA A 202 4.21 11.56 10.59
C ALA A 202 3.02 11.75 11.55
N TYR A 203 3.18 12.58 12.60
CA TYR A 203 2.11 12.85 13.57
C TYR A 203 0.85 13.48 12.95
N GLU A 204 0.95 14.10 11.76
CA GLU A 204 -0.20 14.73 11.11
C GLU A 204 -1.08 13.73 10.33
N MET A 205 -0.76 12.43 10.32
CA MET A 205 -1.48 11.41 9.54
C MET A 205 -2.85 11.03 10.11
N LEU A 206 -3.04 11.11 11.43
CA LEU A 206 -4.28 10.67 12.08
C LEU A 206 -5.57 11.28 11.49
N PRO A 207 -5.70 12.62 11.32
CA PRO A 207 -6.92 13.20 10.77
C PRO A 207 -7.20 12.72 9.35
N GLU A 208 -6.17 12.49 8.52
CA GLU A 208 -6.35 11.92 7.18
C GLU A 208 -6.92 10.50 7.25
N ASN A 209 -6.34 9.62 8.07
CA ASN A 209 -6.84 8.25 8.27
C ASN A 209 -8.30 8.23 8.75
N LEU A 210 -8.65 9.10 9.71
CA LEU A 210 -10.02 9.21 10.21
C LEU A 210 -10.98 9.73 9.14
N LEU A 211 -10.60 10.75 8.37
CA LEU A 211 -11.40 11.27 7.25
C LEU A 211 -11.68 10.19 6.20
N LEU A 212 -10.68 9.36 5.90
CA LEU A 212 -10.84 8.23 4.98
C LEU A 212 -11.77 7.15 5.55
N GLY A 213 -11.72 6.90 6.87
CA GLY A 213 -12.65 5.99 7.56
C GLY A 213 -14.11 6.46 7.58
N PHE A 214 -14.35 7.78 7.70
CA PHE A 214 -15.69 8.36 7.51
C PHE A 214 -16.16 8.36 6.04
N GLY A 215 -15.24 8.17 5.10
CA GLY A 215 -15.49 8.14 3.67
C GLY A 215 -15.40 9.51 3.01
N LEU A 216 -14.83 9.53 1.80
CA LEU A 216 -14.68 10.75 1.01
C LEU A 216 -16.02 11.46 0.70
N PRO A 217 -17.15 10.77 0.44
CA PRO A 217 -18.43 11.44 0.24
C PRO A 217 -18.84 12.33 1.43
N THR A 218 -18.63 11.85 2.66
CA THR A 218 -18.91 12.60 3.90
C THR A 218 -17.98 13.81 4.03
N ALA A 219 -16.69 13.64 3.73
CA ALA A 219 -15.73 14.74 3.72
C ALA A 219 -16.05 15.80 2.65
N ILE A 220 -16.50 15.38 1.45
CA ILE A 220 -16.95 16.28 0.39
C ILE A 220 -18.19 17.06 0.84
N ALA A 221 -19.16 16.40 1.47
CA ALA A 221 -20.35 17.06 1.99
C ALA A 221 -19.99 18.10 3.06
N ALA A 222 -19.10 17.76 4.00
CA ALA A 222 -18.61 18.68 5.02
C ALA A 222 -17.84 19.88 4.43
N ALA A 223 -17.01 19.66 3.41
CA ALA A 223 -16.28 20.73 2.73
C ALA A 223 -17.20 21.63 1.86
N SER A 224 -18.28 21.05 1.33
CA SER A 224 -19.27 21.75 0.50
C SER A 224 -20.28 22.56 1.30
N ALA A 225 -20.41 22.31 2.60
CA ALA A 225 -21.41 22.95 3.44
C ALA A 225 -21.29 24.48 3.44
N PRO A 226 -22.43 25.21 3.53
CA PRO A 226 -22.39 26.64 3.76
C PRO A 226 -21.69 26.96 5.08
N GLY A 227 -20.80 27.95 5.08
CA GLY A 227 -20.09 28.39 6.29
C GLY A 227 -18.89 27.52 6.69
N THR A 228 -18.47 26.54 5.88
CA THR A 228 -17.22 25.79 6.11
C THR A 228 -16.05 26.75 6.33
N SER A 229 -15.33 26.56 7.44
CA SER A 229 -14.22 27.42 7.84
C SER A 229 -13.05 27.33 6.86
N GLU A 230 -12.22 28.38 6.84
CA GLU A 230 -11.01 28.39 6.01
C GLU A 230 -10.06 27.22 6.35
N ALA A 231 -9.89 26.91 7.64
CA ALA A 231 -9.10 25.76 8.08
C ALA A 231 -9.63 24.44 7.50
N ALA A 232 -10.96 24.25 7.51
CA ALA A 232 -11.57 23.06 6.94
C ALA A 232 -11.40 23.00 5.41
N LEU A 233 -11.45 24.14 4.72
CA LEU A 233 -11.15 24.19 3.28
C LEU A 233 -9.68 23.87 2.99
N ARG A 234 -8.73 24.35 3.81
CA ARG A 234 -7.31 23.97 3.70
C ARG A 234 -7.14 22.46 3.86
N GLY A 235 -7.79 21.87 4.87
CA GLY A 235 -7.75 20.43 5.08
C GLY A 235 -8.41 19.63 3.96
N ALA A 236 -9.50 20.14 3.38
CA ALA A 236 -10.15 19.51 2.23
C ALA A 236 -9.24 19.51 1.00
N ALA A 237 -8.60 20.63 0.71
CA ALA A 237 -7.63 20.71 -0.37
C ALA A 237 -6.46 19.72 -0.16
N ARG A 238 -5.95 19.64 1.07
CA ARG A 238 -4.89 18.70 1.45
C ARG A 238 -5.33 17.24 1.32
N LEU A 239 -6.52 16.88 1.83
CA LEU A 239 -7.08 15.53 1.71
C LEU A 239 -7.25 15.12 0.25
N PHE A 240 -7.87 15.97 -0.56
CA PHE A 240 -8.15 15.64 -1.97
C PHE A 240 -6.89 15.53 -2.82
N ALA A 241 -5.80 16.20 -2.41
CA ALA A 241 -4.48 16.11 -3.03
C ALA A 241 -3.56 15.08 -2.35
N SER A 242 -4.06 14.32 -1.37
CA SER A 242 -3.26 13.33 -0.67
C SER A 242 -2.91 12.16 -1.58
N TRP A 243 -1.79 11.50 -1.28
CA TRP A 243 -1.35 10.37 -2.09
C TRP A 243 -2.43 9.29 -2.15
N GLU A 244 -3.03 8.94 -1.00
CA GLU A 244 -4.03 7.88 -0.89
C GLU A 244 -5.29 8.18 -1.74
N VAL A 245 -5.78 9.42 -1.71
CA VAL A 245 -6.94 9.79 -2.54
C VAL A 245 -6.59 9.76 -4.03
N VAL A 246 -5.41 10.28 -4.39
CA VAL A 246 -4.97 10.39 -5.79
C VAL A 246 -4.58 9.04 -6.40
N SER A 247 -4.02 8.12 -5.61
CA SER A 247 -3.66 6.77 -6.07
C SER A 247 -4.85 5.83 -6.08
N SER A 248 -5.68 5.88 -5.03
CA SER A 248 -6.59 4.80 -4.69
C SER A 248 -8.07 5.18 -4.78
N LYS A 249 -8.39 6.47 -4.70
CA LYS A 249 -9.79 6.99 -4.74
C LYS A 249 -9.99 8.06 -5.82
N LYS A 250 -9.17 8.06 -6.87
CA LYS A 250 -9.12 9.08 -7.93
C LYS A 250 -10.46 9.41 -8.59
N SER A 251 -11.27 8.39 -8.82
CA SER A 251 -12.64 8.45 -9.31
C SER A 251 -13.59 9.28 -8.43
N GLN A 252 -13.43 9.19 -7.11
CA GLN A 252 -14.28 9.92 -6.17
C GLN A 252 -13.96 11.42 -6.21
N LEU A 253 -12.77 11.82 -6.69
CA LEU A 253 -12.46 13.23 -6.98
C LEU A 253 -13.41 13.83 -8.03
N GLY A 254 -13.89 13.00 -8.97
CA GLY A 254 -14.90 13.42 -9.94
C GLY A 254 -16.26 13.80 -9.33
N ASN A 255 -16.52 13.41 -8.07
CA ASN A 255 -17.74 13.78 -7.34
C ASN A 255 -17.63 15.16 -6.66
N ILE A 256 -16.42 15.73 -6.57
CA ILE A 256 -16.23 17.04 -5.96
C ILE A 256 -16.80 18.11 -6.93
N PRO A 257 -17.75 18.96 -6.47
CA PRO A 257 -18.33 20.01 -7.30
C PRO A 257 -17.27 20.98 -7.81
N GLU A 258 -17.40 21.45 -9.05
CA GLU A 258 -16.47 22.44 -9.64
C GLU A 258 -16.37 23.72 -8.79
N ALA A 259 -17.50 24.18 -8.25
CA ALA A 259 -17.54 25.33 -7.34
C ALA A 259 -16.73 25.12 -6.05
N LEU A 260 -16.60 23.88 -5.58
CA LEU A 260 -15.73 23.57 -4.44
C LEU A 260 -14.26 23.62 -4.88
N TRP A 261 -13.90 23.03 -6.03
CA TRP A 261 -12.54 23.14 -6.59
C TRP A 261 -12.07 24.60 -6.73
N GLU A 262 -12.92 25.49 -7.23
CA GLU A 262 -12.62 26.92 -7.35
C GLU A 262 -12.35 27.59 -5.99
N ARG A 263 -13.16 27.28 -4.97
CA ARG A 263 -12.95 27.76 -3.59
C ARG A 263 -11.62 27.25 -3.04
N LEU A 264 -11.34 25.95 -3.19
CA LEU A 264 -10.10 25.34 -2.70
C LEU A 264 -8.86 25.91 -3.42
N ARG A 265 -8.94 26.14 -4.74
CA ARG A 265 -7.86 26.75 -5.53
C ARG A 265 -7.48 28.12 -4.99
N THR A 266 -8.46 28.93 -4.59
CA THR A 266 -8.23 30.24 -3.97
C THR A 266 -7.47 30.11 -2.66
N ILE A 267 -7.88 29.15 -1.82
CA ILE A 267 -7.20 28.86 -0.54
C ILE A 267 -5.76 28.38 -0.75
N VAL A 268 -5.53 27.41 -1.64
CA VAL A 268 -4.19 26.84 -1.87
C VAL A 268 -3.23 27.87 -2.45
N ARG A 269 -3.68 28.73 -3.36
CA ARG A 269 -2.87 29.83 -3.89
C ARG A 269 -2.47 30.83 -2.80
N ALA A 270 -3.38 31.14 -1.88
CA ALA A 270 -3.10 32.04 -0.76
C ALA A 270 -2.07 31.47 0.23
N MET A 271 -1.89 30.14 0.29
CA MET A 271 -0.87 29.51 1.14
C MET A 271 0.57 29.75 0.64
N GLY A 272 0.77 30.08 -0.64
CA GLY A 272 2.09 30.41 -1.19
C GLY A 272 3.11 29.27 -1.22
N ASN A 273 2.69 28.01 -1.06
CA ASN A 273 3.58 26.85 -1.10
C ASN A 273 3.48 26.13 -2.45
N ALA A 274 4.61 26.06 -3.18
CA ALA A 274 4.67 25.50 -4.52
C ALA A 274 4.38 23.98 -4.58
N ASP A 275 4.80 23.20 -3.58
CA ASP A 275 4.50 21.76 -3.51
C ASP A 275 3.00 21.53 -3.34
N ASN A 276 2.37 22.28 -2.44
CA ASN A 276 0.94 22.19 -2.17
C ASN A 276 0.12 22.53 -3.42
N LEU A 277 0.50 23.61 -4.12
CA LEU A 277 -0.15 24.02 -5.36
C LEU A 277 -0.01 22.95 -6.46
N SER A 278 1.20 22.44 -6.68
CA SER A 278 1.46 21.41 -7.70
C SER A 278 0.64 20.14 -7.46
N ARG A 279 0.58 19.67 -6.22
CA ARG A 279 -0.22 18.50 -5.84
C ARG A 279 -1.72 18.74 -5.99
N PHE A 280 -2.19 19.92 -5.60
CA PHE A 280 -3.58 20.32 -5.77
C PHE A 280 -3.99 20.34 -7.26
N GLU A 281 -3.19 20.98 -8.11
CA GLU A 281 -3.44 21.05 -9.56
C GLU A 281 -3.45 19.67 -10.20
N ARG A 282 -2.57 18.76 -9.75
CA ARG A 282 -2.59 17.36 -10.19
C ARG A 282 -3.91 16.67 -9.81
N ALA A 283 -4.37 16.82 -8.57
CA ALA A 283 -5.63 16.22 -8.13
C ALA A 283 -6.84 16.80 -8.87
N GLU A 284 -6.84 18.11 -9.11
CA GLU A 284 -7.85 18.80 -9.90
C GLU A 284 -7.88 18.31 -11.36
N ALA A 285 -6.72 18.14 -12.00
CA ALA A 285 -6.62 17.59 -13.35
C ALA A 285 -7.16 16.15 -13.43
N ILE A 286 -6.88 15.33 -12.41
CA ILE A 286 -7.45 13.97 -12.30
C ILE A 286 -8.97 14.02 -12.14
N ALA A 287 -9.48 14.94 -11.31
CA ALA A 287 -10.92 15.11 -11.13
C ALA A 287 -11.61 15.50 -12.44
N ALA A 288 -11.02 16.44 -13.20
CA ALA A 288 -11.52 16.86 -14.51
C ALA A 288 -11.50 15.71 -15.52
N GLU A 289 -10.43 14.92 -15.54
CA GLU A 289 -10.33 13.74 -16.41
C GLU A 289 -11.38 12.68 -16.05
N VAL A 290 -11.61 12.42 -14.76
CA VAL A 290 -12.66 11.51 -14.32
C VAL A 290 -14.04 12.02 -14.74
N ARG A 291 -14.33 13.32 -14.55
CA ARG A 291 -15.60 13.92 -15.02
C ARG A 291 -15.75 13.78 -16.53
N ARG A 292 -14.69 14.02 -17.30
CA ARG A 292 -14.66 13.85 -18.76
C ARG A 292 -14.96 12.40 -19.16
N LEU A 293 -14.30 11.43 -18.53
CA LEU A 293 -14.52 10.00 -18.79
C LEU A 293 -15.94 9.56 -18.43
N ARG A 294 -16.52 10.09 -17.35
CA ARG A 294 -17.93 9.84 -16.97
C ARG A 294 -18.93 10.50 -17.91
N ALA A 295 -18.61 11.67 -18.45
CA ALA A 295 -19.46 12.42 -19.37
C ALA A 295 -19.38 11.90 -20.81
N GLN A 296 -18.33 11.13 -21.15
CA GLN A 296 -18.28 10.45 -22.43
C GLN A 296 -19.42 9.41 -22.51
N PRO A 297 -20.18 9.39 -23.61
CA PRO A 297 -20.88 8.18 -24.00
C PRO A 297 -19.83 7.06 -23.97
N ALA A 298 -20.14 5.95 -23.30
CA ALA A 298 -19.19 4.85 -23.15
C ALA A 298 -18.51 4.58 -24.50
N PRO A 299 -17.17 4.44 -24.58
CA PRO A 299 -16.51 4.10 -25.84
C PRO A 299 -16.89 2.69 -26.35
N PHE A 300 -17.80 2.01 -25.67
CA PHE A 300 -18.18 0.64 -25.90
C PHE A 300 -19.46 0.55 -26.74
N ALA A 301 -19.30 0.16 -28.00
CA ALA A 301 -20.31 -0.67 -28.62
C ALA A 301 -20.27 -2.02 -27.89
N ALA A 302 -21.12 -2.19 -26.87
CA ALA A 302 -21.48 -3.52 -26.45
C ALA A 302 -22.08 -4.20 -27.68
N GLY A 303 -21.45 -5.27 -28.19
CA GLY A 303 -21.99 -6.03 -29.30
C GLY A 303 -23.43 -6.44 -29.03
N ALA A 304 -24.20 -6.70 -30.09
CA ALA A 304 -25.59 -7.13 -29.95
C ALA A 304 -25.69 -8.31 -28.96
N GLY A 305 -26.53 -8.18 -27.93
CA GLY A 305 -26.74 -9.22 -26.90
C GLY A 305 -26.06 -8.97 -25.55
N LEU A 306 -25.16 -7.98 -25.44
CA LEU A 306 -24.54 -7.60 -24.17
C LEU A 306 -25.31 -6.47 -23.46
N ALA A 307 -25.46 -6.60 -22.14
CA ALA A 307 -26.01 -5.56 -21.26
C ALA A 307 -25.01 -5.16 -20.17
N VAL A 308 -25.22 -4.01 -19.55
CA VAL A 308 -24.43 -3.57 -18.39
C VAL A 308 -25.10 -4.07 -17.11
N ALA A 309 -24.41 -4.92 -16.36
CA ALA A 309 -24.84 -5.42 -15.06
C ALA A 309 -24.32 -4.59 -13.89
N GLY A 310 -23.20 -3.87 -14.09
CA GLY A 310 -22.57 -3.06 -13.05
C GLY A 310 -21.68 -1.97 -13.63
N VAL A 311 -21.59 -0.83 -12.94
CA VAL A 311 -20.68 0.28 -13.25
C VAL A 311 -19.96 0.66 -11.97
N SER A 312 -18.63 0.64 -12.01
CA SER A 312 -17.80 1.06 -10.90
C SER A 312 -18.12 2.50 -10.46
N SER A 313 -18.16 2.70 -9.16
CA SER A 313 -18.18 4.01 -8.53
C SER A 313 -16.79 4.66 -8.51
N SER A 314 -15.75 3.81 -8.43
CA SER A 314 -14.41 4.22 -8.05
C SER A 314 -13.27 3.96 -9.08
N GLY A 315 -13.59 3.54 -10.30
CA GLY A 315 -12.64 3.27 -11.37
C GLY A 315 -12.52 1.79 -11.71
N ARG A 316 -11.38 1.16 -11.39
CA ARG A 316 -11.09 -0.21 -11.86
C ARG A 316 -11.82 -1.25 -11.01
N LEU A 317 -12.53 -2.18 -11.67
CA LEU A 317 -13.08 -3.39 -11.09
C LEU A 317 -12.04 -4.52 -11.09
N SER A 318 -12.04 -5.34 -10.04
CA SER A 318 -11.17 -6.51 -9.92
C SER A 318 -11.81 -7.63 -9.08
N GLY A 319 -11.45 -8.88 -9.34
CA GLY A 319 -11.87 -10.02 -8.53
C GLY A 319 -13.38 -10.21 -8.54
N LEU A 320 -13.95 -10.50 -9.71
CA LEU A 320 -15.39 -10.72 -9.85
C LEU A 320 -15.78 -12.10 -9.30
N VAL A 321 -16.72 -12.15 -8.35
CA VAL A 321 -17.31 -13.38 -7.80
C VAL A 321 -18.84 -13.26 -7.69
N THR A 322 -19.55 -14.38 -7.54
CA THR A 322 -21.02 -14.41 -7.41
C THR A 322 -21.47 -15.46 -6.40
N ASP A 323 -22.57 -15.20 -5.69
CA ASP A 323 -23.27 -16.17 -4.84
C ASP A 323 -24.42 -16.89 -5.57
N GLY A 324 -24.57 -16.61 -6.87
CA GLY A 324 -25.68 -17.09 -7.69
C GLY A 324 -26.73 -16.03 -8.00
N ASP A 325 -26.85 -14.98 -7.18
CA ASP A 325 -27.86 -13.93 -7.32
C ASP A 325 -27.26 -12.53 -7.48
N ALA A 326 -26.28 -12.18 -6.65
CA ALA A 326 -25.55 -10.92 -6.67
C ALA A 326 -24.13 -11.11 -7.21
N LEU A 327 -23.52 -10.00 -7.64
CA LEU A 327 -22.14 -9.94 -8.05
C LEU A 327 -21.34 -9.17 -7.02
N TYR A 328 -20.11 -9.60 -6.77
CA TYR A 328 -19.19 -8.95 -5.85
C TYR A 328 -17.89 -8.69 -6.57
N SER A 329 -17.30 -7.54 -6.33
CA SER A 329 -16.03 -7.15 -6.95
C SER A 329 -15.33 -6.15 -6.05
N GLY A 330 -14.02 -6.05 -6.20
CA GLY A 330 -13.31 -4.86 -5.82
C GLY A 330 -13.61 -3.70 -6.75
N ASP A 331 -13.85 -2.54 -6.18
CA ASP A 331 -13.98 -1.26 -6.85
C ASP A 331 -12.94 -0.32 -6.25
N GLY A 332 -11.78 -0.22 -6.90
CA GLY A 332 -10.61 0.45 -6.32
C GLY A 332 -10.18 -0.21 -5.00
N ASN A 333 -10.25 0.54 -3.90
CA ASN A 333 -9.97 0.05 -2.54
C ASN A 333 -11.24 -0.36 -1.78
N ASP A 334 -12.40 -0.41 -2.43
CA ASP A 334 -13.65 -0.75 -1.77
C ASP A 334 -14.10 -2.13 -2.26
N ILE A 335 -14.74 -2.91 -1.38
CA ILE A 335 -15.43 -4.14 -1.77
C ILE A 335 -16.90 -3.81 -1.96
N VAL A 336 -17.42 -4.11 -3.15
CA VAL A 336 -18.77 -3.72 -3.56
C VAL A 336 -19.62 -4.93 -3.96
N MET A 337 -20.93 -4.75 -3.84
CA MET A 337 -21.96 -5.66 -4.30
C MET A 337 -22.83 -4.99 -5.36
N PHE A 338 -23.08 -5.69 -6.47
CA PHE A 338 -24.08 -5.31 -7.47
C PHE A 338 -25.30 -6.19 -7.30
N GLN A 339 -26.39 -5.56 -6.88
CA GLN A 339 -27.67 -6.23 -6.70
C GLN A 339 -28.31 -6.53 -8.06
N PRO A 340 -29.13 -7.60 -8.14
CA PRO A 340 -29.98 -7.89 -9.29
C PRO A 340 -30.65 -6.63 -9.87
N GLY A 341 -30.40 -6.32 -11.14
CA GLY A 341 -31.05 -5.20 -11.85
C GLY A 341 -30.57 -3.80 -11.44
N ARG A 342 -29.56 -3.68 -10.57
CA ARG A 342 -28.93 -2.40 -10.23
C ARG A 342 -27.53 -2.31 -10.79
N ILE A 343 -27.30 -1.30 -11.62
CA ILE A 343 -25.98 -1.03 -12.20
C ILE A 343 -25.02 -0.35 -11.20
N SER A 344 -25.55 0.34 -10.19
CA SER A 344 -24.72 1.01 -9.19
C SER A 344 -24.35 0.05 -8.05
N PRO A 345 -23.09 0.08 -7.58
CA PRO A 345 -22.62 -0.77 -6.50
C PRO A 345 -23.15 -0.30 -5.15
N VAL A 346 -23.31 -1.24 -4.23
CA VAL A 346 -23.43 -1.01 -2.79
C VAL A 346 -22.07 -1.34 -2.17
N VAL A 347 -21.47 -0.38 -1.45
CA VAL A 347 -20.20 -0.61 -0.74
C VAL A 347 -20.45 -1.51 0.47
N LEU A 348 -19.84 -2.69 0.47
CA LEU A 348 -19.86 -3.60 1.62
C LEU A 348 -18.75 -3.28 2.62
N LEU A 349 -17.58 -2.89 2.11
CA LEU A 349 -16.43 -2.52 2.92
C LEU A 349 -15.62 -1.43 2.22
N ALA A 350 -15.43 -0.29 2.88
CA ALA A 350 -14.68 0.83 2.33
C ALA A 350 -13.21 0.82 2.79
N GLY A 351 -12.30 1.27 1.94
CA GLY A 351 -10.91 1.54 2.31
C GLY A 351 -10.09 0.29 2.66
N THR A 352 -10.35 -0.82 1.98
CA THR A 352 -9.53 -2.02 2.05
C THR A 352 -8.16 -1.81 1.42
N ASP A 353 -7.23 -2.70 1.77
CA ASP A 353 -6.00 -2.94 1.01
C ASP A 353 -6.33 -2.97 -0.51
N PRO A 354 -5.63 -2.22 -1.39
CA PRO A 354 -5.85 -2.29 -2.84
C PRO A 354 -5.53 -3.67 -3.44
N PHE A 355 -4.78 -4.49 -2.71
CA PHE A 355 -4.36 -5.81 -3.15
C PHE A 355 -5.12 -6.85 -2.34
N PHE A 356 -6.26 -7.25 -2.87
CA PHE A 356 -7.08 -8.32 -2.29
C PHE A 356 -7.60 -9.26 -3.35
N GLU A 357 -7.97 -10.45 -2.89
CA GLU A 357 -8.71 -11.41 -3.69
C GLU A 357 -10.01 -11.79 -2.97
N LEU A 358 -11.06 -11.99 -3.76
CA LEU A 358 -12.36 -12.43 -3.30
C LEU A 358 -12.54 -13.91 -3.61
N ALA A 359 -13.10 -14.65 -2.65
CA ALA A 359 -13.66 -15.96 -2.93
C ALA A 359 -15.20 -15.86 -3.02
N PRO A 360 -15.87 -16.72 -3.81
CA PRO A 360 -17.33 -16.72 -3.91
C PRO A 360 -18.02 -16.75 -2.53
N PRO A 361 -19.15 -16.07 -2.29
CA PRO A 361 -19.76 -16.12 -0.97
C PRO A 361 -20.31 -17.51 -0.61
N LEU A 362 -20.23 -17.88 0.67
CA LEU A 362 -20.89 -19.06 1.24
C LEU A 362 -21.80 -18.64 2.38
N SER A 363 -23.09 -19.00 2.33
CA SER A 363 -24.05 -18.69 3.41
C SER A 363 -24.02 -17.20 3.81
N GLN A 364 -24.09 -16.30 2.82
CA GLN A 364 -24.04 -14.84 3.00
C GLN A 364 -22.71 -14.29 3.57
N MET A 365 -21.64 -15.10 3.59
CA MET A 365 -20.29 -14.66 3.96
C MET A 365 -19.42 -14.55 2.72
N LEU A 366 -18.97 -13.34 2.40
CA LEU A 366 -17.93 -13.08 1.41
C LEU A 366 -16.57 -13.19 2.10
N PHE A 367 -15.65 -13.95 1.52
CA PHE A 367 -14.29 -14.11 2.05
C PHE A 367 -13.29 -13.28 1.25
N VAL A 368 -12.34 -12.70 1.97
CA VAL A 368 -11.39 -11.72 1.43
C VAL A 368 -9.99 -12.07 1.93
N ALA A 369 -9.06 -12.23 1.00
CA ALA A 369 -7.64 -12.27 1.29
C ALA A 369 -7.06 -10.86 1.10
N HIS A 370 -6.57 -10.23 2.18
CA HIS A 370 -5.88 -8.94 2.10
C HIS A 370 -4.38 -9.19 2.00
N ALA A 371 -3.82 -9.03 0.80
CA ALA A 371 -2.49 -9.49 0.45
C ALA A 371 -1.39 -8.76 1.25
N ASN A 372 -1.43 -7.43 1.33
CA ASN A 372 -0.43 -6.66 2.06
C ASN A 372 -0.71 -6.64 3.57
N ALA A 373 -1.98 -6.64 3.96
CA ALA A 373 -2.34 -6.72 5.38
C ALA A 373 -2.05 -8.10 5.99
N GLY A 374 -1.80 -9.13 5.17
CA GLY A 374 -1.47 -10.46 5.66
C GLY A 374 -2.62 -11.12 6.42
N THR A 375 -3.87 -10.88 6.00
CA THR A 375 -5.06 -11.39 6.69
C THR A 375 -6.03 -12.09 5.75
N ILE A 376 -6.74 -13.09 6.28
CA ILE A 376 -7.95 -13.64 5.68
C ILE A 376 -9.11 -13.18 6.55
N SER A 377 -10.14 -12.63 5.93
CA SER A 377 -11.31 -12.09 6.61
C SER A 377 -12.60 -12.54 5.95
N LYS A 378 -13.71 -12.38 6.67
CA LYS A 378 -15.06 -12.52 6.13
C LYS A 378 -15.89 -11.27 6.41
N VAL A 379 -16.76 -10.93 5.47
CA VAL A 379 -17.78 -9.88 5.60
C VAL A 379 -19.14 -10.50 5.35
N LEU A 380 -20.15 -10.16 6.18
CA LEU A 380 -21.53 -10.54 5.86
C LEU A 380 -22.06 -9.61 4.77
N THR A 381 -22.70 -10.18 3.76
CA THR A 381 -23.21 -9.45 2.61
C THR A 381 -24.35 -8.49 2.96
N GLU A 382 -24.94 -8.63 4.15
CA GLU A 382 -25.94 -7.71 4.71
C GLU A 382 -25.35 -6.51 5.49
N GLY A 383 -24.02 -6.34 5.52
CA GLY A 383 -23.37 -5.14 6.09
C GLY A 383 -22.93 -5.27 7.55
N SER A 384 -22.40 -6.43 7.94
CA SER A 384 -21.79 -6.63 9.27
C SER A 384 -20.29 -6.30 9.29
N PRO A 385 -19.68 -6.09 10.47
CA PRO A 385 -18.25 -5.82 10.57
C PRO A 385 -17.40 -6.92 9.94
N LEU A 386 -16.24 -6.52 9.40
CA LEU A 386 -15.19 -7.41 8.95
C LEU A 386 -14.69 -8.28 10.11
N ILE A 387 -14.74 -9.60 9.94
CA ILE A 387 -14.22 -10.56 10.91
C ILE A 387 -12.94 -11.16 10.35
N VAL A 388 -11.82 -10.88 11.01
CA VAL A 388 -10.52 -11.47 10.66
C VAL A 388 -10.47 -12.92 11.14
N MET A 389 -10.31 -13.85 10.21
CA MET A 389 -10.23 -15.30 10.44
C MET A 389 -8.78 -15.79 10.60
N ALA A 390 -7.85 -15.17 9.86
CA ALA A 390 -6.42 -15.49 9.92
C ALA A 390 -5.58 -14.21 9.89
N ARG A 391 -4.47 -14.22 10.63
CA ARG A 391 -3.49 -13.13 10.70
C ARG A 391 -2.08 -13.64 10.39
N ASN A 392 -1.13 -12.72 10.23
CA ASN A 392 0.28 -13.02 10.03
C ASN A 392 0.54 -13.92 8.82
N GLN A 393 -0.28 -13.78 7.78
CA GLN A 393 0.00 -14.35 6.48
C GLN A 393 1.03 -13.45 5.80
N ALA A 394 1.96 -14.01 5.04
CA ALA A 394 3.00 -13.23 4.38
C ALA A 394 2.41 -12.43 3.22
N ARG A 395 1.69 -13.11 2.33
CA ARG A 395 0.89 -12.51 1.26
C ARG A 395 -0.14 -13.53 0.76
N PRO A 396 -1.36 -13.56 1.34
CA PRO A 396 -2.38 -14.52 0.96
C PRO A 396 -2.99 -14.18 -0.42
N MET A 397 -3.08 -15.19 -1.29
CA MET A 397 -3.54 -15.12 -2.68
C MET A 397 -4.28 -16.42 -3.06
N SER A 398 -5.02 -16.43 -4.16
CA SER A 398 -5.79 -17.58 -4.67
C SER A 398 -6.68 -18.23 -3.59
N LEU A 399 -7.50 -17.43 -2.91
CA LEU A 399 -8.38 -17.90 -1.83
C LEU A 399 -9.54 -18.74 -2.41
N VAL A 400 -9.70 -19.96 -1.92
CA VAL A 400 -10.82 -20.85 -2.26
C VAL A 400 -11.43 -21.47 -1.01
N HIS A 401 -12.69 -21.90 -1.11
CA HIS A 401 -13.35 -22.64 -0.04
C HIS A 401 -14.38 -23.63 -0.60
N ALA A 402 -14.65 -24.64 0.22
CA ALA A 402 -15.74 -25.59 0.08
C ALA A 402 -16.41 -25.75 1.44
N ARG A 403 -17.45 -26.57 1.56
CA ARG A 403 -18.17 -26.73 2.82
C ARG A 403 -17.24 -27.24 3.94
N GLY A 404 -16.91 -26.36 4.89
CA GLY A 404 -16.06 -26.69 6.03
C GLY A 404 -14.56 -26.65 5.74
N PHE A 405 -14.14 -26.24 4.54
CA PHE A 405 -12.76 -26.22 4.09
C PHE A 405 -12.41 -24.87 3.46
N MET A 406 -11.23 -24.33 3.75
CA MET A 406 -10.72 -23.11 3.11
C MET A 406 -9.22 -23.22 2.92
N ALA A 407 -8.72 -22.75 1.78
CA ALA A 407 -7.31 -22.77 1.45
C ALA A 407 -6.89 -21.53 0.65
N TRP A 408 -5.61 -21.17 0.75
CA TRP A 408 -5.00 -20.10 -0.04
C TRP A 408 -3.51 -20.40 -0.26
N VAL A 409 -2.92 -19.70 -1.23
CA VAL A 409 -1.46 -19.62 -1.36
C VAL A 409 -0.98 -18.47 -0.50
N ASN A 410 0.06 -18.71 0.28
CA ASN A 410 0.78 -17.68 1.01
C ASN A 410 2.14 -17.47 0.34
N GLN A 411 2.41 -16.25 -0.15
CA GLN A 411 3.67 -15.91 -0.81
C GLN A 411 4.58 -15.11 0.13
N ALA A 412 5.68 -15.71 0.57
CA ALA A 412 6.68 -15.06 1.40
C ALA A 412 7.89 -14.63 0.57
N MET A 413 8.35 -13.40 0.78
CA MET A 413 9.67 -12.96 0.32
C MET A 413 10.69 -13.34 1.38
N VAL A 414 11.57 -14.29 1.06
CA VAL A 414 12.62 -14.74 1.98
C VAL A 414 14.00 -14.41 1.39
N PRO A 415 15.05 -14.23 2.21
CA PRO A 415 16.40 -14.09 1.70
C PRO A 415 16.76 -15.22 0.73
N ASP A 416 17.43 -14.85 -0.35
CA ASP A 416 17.92 -15.82 -1.33
C ASP A 416 18.90 -16.77 -0.62
N PRO A 417 18.64 -18.09 -0.62
CA PRO A 417 19.46 -19.05 0.11
C PRO A 417 20.88 -19.18 -0.45
N GLU A 418 21.10 -18.81 -1.72
CA GLU A 418 22.42 -18.87 -2.37
C GLU A 418 23.15 -17.53 -2.28
N ARG A 419 22.45 -16.42 -2.52
CA ARG A 419 23.06 -15.07 -2.58
C ARG A 419 23.04 -14.32 -1.26
N GLY A 420 22.19 -14.72 -0.32
CA GLY A 420 21.97 -14.00 0.94
C GLY A 420 21.31 -12.63 0.74
N ALA A 421 21.12 -11.90 1.83
CA ALA A 421 20.62 -10.52 1.78
C ALA A 421 21.61 -9.62 0.99
N PRO A 422 21.12 -8.67 0.18
CA PRO A 422 19.76 -8.16 0.08
C PRO A 422 18.88 -8.87 -0.96
N PHE A 423 19.38 -9.95 -1.59
CA PHE A 423 18.61 -10.69 -2.58
C PHE A 423 17.51 -11.49 -1.88
N VAL A 424 16.32 -11.49 -2.47
CA VAL A 424 15.16 -12.21 -1.97
C VAL A 424 14.58 -13.10 -3.05
N VAL A 425 14.05 -14.25 -2.63
CA VAL A 425 13.28 -15.17 -3.49
C VAL A 425 11.86 -15.28 -2.94
N GLN A 426 10.90 -15.44 -3.85
CA GLN A 426 9.53 -15.71 -3.48
C GLN A 426 9.37 -17.20 -3.19
N ARG A 427 8.90 -17.55 -2.00
CA ARG A 427 8.46 -18.90 -1.65
C ARG A 427 6.96 -18.92 -1.50
N SER A 428 6.34 -19.97 -2.02
CA SER A 428 4.90 -20.19 -1.88
C SER A 428 4.65 -21.29 -0.87
N THR A 429 3.56 -21.19 -0.13
CA THR A 429 3.08 -22.23 0.78
C THR A 429 1.57 -22.37 0.58
N ILE A 430 1.05 -23.59 0.49
CA ILE A 430 -0.38 -23.83 0.51
C ILE A 430 -0.82 -23.88 1.96
N MET A 431 -1.72 -22.98 2.33
CA MET A 431 -2.31 -22.90 3.66
C MET A 431 -3.70 -23.51 3.64
N GLU A 432 -4.07 -24.19 4.71
CA GLU A 432 -5.43 -24.66 4.97
C GLU A 432 -5.92 -24.03 6.27
N PHE A 433 -7.20 -23.67 6.31
CA PHE A 433 -7.87 -23.21 7.52
C PHE A 433 -8.90 -24.22 7.97
N GLU A 434 -8.52 -24.93 9.02
CA GLU A 434 -9.44 -25.66 9.89
C GLU A 434 -9.47 -24.90 11.22
N HIS A 435 -10.63 -24.33 11.55
CA HIS A 435 -10.78 -23.46 12.72
C HIS A 435 -10.21 -24.13 14.00
N PRO A 436 -9.39 -23.44 14.82
CA PRO A 436 -9.24 -21.99 14.91
C PRO A 436 -8.00 -21.38 14.22
N THR A 437 -7.08 -22.16 13.65
CA THR A 437 -5.78 -21.65 13.18
C THR A 437 -5.42 -22.15 11.79
N PRO A 438 -4.89 -21.28 10.91
CA PRO A 438 -4.29 -21.73 9.67
C PRO A 438 -3.14 -22.70 9.92
N ARG A 439 -3.00 -23.71 9.06
CA ARG A 439 -1.86 -24.63 9.04
C ARG A 439 -1.25 -24.71 7.65
N CYS A 440 0.06 -24.94 7.60
CA CYS A 440 0.75 -25.25 6.37
C CYS A 440 0.31 -26.65 5.89
N LEU A 441 -0.28 -26.71 4.69
CA LEU A 441 -0.67 -27.94 4.01
C LEU A 441 0.45 -28.48 3.12
N HIS A 442 1.13 -27.57 2.41
CA HIS A 442 2.19 -27.94 1.46
C HIS A 442 3.22 -26.83 1.26
N GLU A 443 4.50 -27.18 1.20
CA GLU A 443 5.59 -26.28 0.83
C GLU A 443 6.19 -26.74 -0.51
N PRO A 444 5.74 -26.18 -1.64
CA PRO A 444 6.31 -26.51 -2.95
C PRO A 444 7.81 -26.18 -3.00
N ALA A 445 8.56 -26.98 -3.77
CA ALA A 445 9.96 -26.67 -4.07
C ALA A 445 10.11 -25.40 -4.95
N GLY A 446 9.06 -25.09 -5.73
CA GLY A 446 9.00 -23.92 -6.60
C GLY A 446 7.91 -22.92 -6.18
N SER A 447 7.16 -22.41 -7.16
CA SER A 447 6.03 -21.50 -6.92
C SER A 447 4.71 -22.23 -7.08
N ALA A 448 3.76 -21.98 -6.17
CA ALA A 448 2.39 -22.44 -6.30
C ALA A 448 1.46 -21.26 -6.59
N PHE A 449 0.42 -21.50 -7.39
CA PHE A 449 -0.55 -20.50 -7.78
C PHE A 449 -1.85 -21.16 -8.24
N SER A 450 -2.91 -20.33 -8.34
CA SER A 450 -4.20 -20.69 -8.92
C SER A 450 -4.84 -21.92 -8.28
N LEU A 451 -5.51 -21.70 -7.14
CA LEU A 451 -6.26 -22.75 -6.47
C LEU A 451 -7.66 -22.89 -7.07
N ALA A 452 -8.16 -24.11 -7.06
CA ALA A 452 -9.57 -24.42 -7.28
C ALA A 452 -9.97 -25.59 -6.38
N CYS A 453 -11.20 -25.62 -5.89
CA CYS A 453 -11.68 -26.74 -5.08
C CYS A 453 -13.13 -27.09 -5.42
N ASP A 454 -13.46 -28.38 -5.28
CA ASP A 454 -14.84 -28.86 -5.21
C ASP A 454 -15.14 -29.39 -3.80
N GLU A 455 -16.22 -30.14 -3.62
CA GLU A 455 -16.61 -30.69 -2.30
C GLU A 455 -15.69 -31.82 -1.80
N GLU A 456 -14.81 -32.35 -2.64
CA GLU A 456 -13.96 -33.50 -2.27
C GLU A 456 -12.47 -33.18 -2.29
N HIS A 457 -12.01 -32.28 -3.17
CA HIS A 457 -10.59 -32.05 -3.41
C HIS A 457 -10.24 -30.57 -3.60
N LEU A 458 -9.02 -30.23 -3.16
CA LEU A 458 -8.29 -29.02 -3.51
C LEU A 458 -7.32 -29.34 -4.65
N TYR A 459 -7.21 -28.41 -5.62
CA TYR A 459 -6.31 -28.46 -6.76
C TYR A 459 -5.51 -27.15 -6.86
N TRP A 460 -4.25 -27.24 -7.30
CA TRP A 460 -3.41 -26.07 -7.58
C TRP A 460 -2.31 -26.38 -8.59
N CYS A 461 -1.73 -25.35 -9.20
CA CYS A 461 -0.57 -25.49 -10.05
C CYS A 461 0.73 -25.24 -9.29
N GLU A 462 1.76 -26.00 -9.62
CA GLU A 462 3.14 -25.76 -9.18
C GLU A 462 4.08 -25.64 -10.37
N LEU A 463 4.95 -24.63 -10.32
CA LEU A 463 6.05 -24.47 -11.26
C LEU A 463 7.39 -24.62 -10.53
N SER A 464 8.13 -25.68 -10.87
CA SER A 464 9.44 -25.97 -10.29
C SER A 464 10.43 -26.34 -11.38
N ALA A 465 11.55 -25.63 -11.46
CA ALA A 465 12.61 -25.85 -12.46
C ALA A 465 12.09 -25.92 -13.91
N GLY A 466 11.12 -25.07 -14.27
CA GLY A 466 10.50 -25.04 -15.60
C GLY A 466 9.42 -26.09 -15.83
N ARG A 467 9.16 -26.99 -14.87
CA ARG A 467 8.13 -28.02 -14.98
C ARG A 467 6.85 -27.56 -14.30
N LEU A 468 5.77 -27.56 -15.07
CA LEU A 468 4.43 -27.20 -14.59
C LEU A 468 3.64 -28.47 -14.26
N GLU A 469 3.15 -28.53 -13.03
CA GLU A 469 2.44 -29.69 -12.48
C GLU A 469 1.10 -29.26 -11.87
N LEU A 470 0.09 -30.12 -12.00
CA LEU A 470 -1.19 -29.99 -11.30
C LEU A 470 -1.15 -30.90 -10.08
N TRP A 471 -1.45 -30.36 -8.92
CA TRP A 471 -1.47 -31.07 -7.65
C TRP A 471 -2.89 -31.21 -7.11
N ARG A 472 -3.09 -32.21 -6.24
CA ARG A 472 -4.38 -32.50 -5.61
C ARG A 472 -4.21 -32.91 -4.15
N HIS A 473 -5.17 -32.50 -3.32
CA HIS A 473 -5.30 -32.92 -1.93
C HIS A 473 -6.78 -33.18 -1.59
N PRO A 474 -7.15 -34.32 -0.98
CA PRO A 474 -8.53 -34.58 -0.56
C PRO A 474 -8.89 -33.78 0.71
N HIS A 475 -10.08 -33.21 0.75
CA HIS A 475 -10.58 -32.52 1.96
C HIS A 475 -10.77 -33.50 3.10
N HIS A 476 -10.47 -33.07 4.33
CA HIS A 476 -10.80 -33.78 5.58
C HIS A 476 -10.29 -35.24 5.68
N ARG A 477 -9.37 -35.65 4.81
CA ARG A 477 -8.73 -36.97 4.88
C ARG A 477 -7.25 -36.80 5.18
N PRO A 478 -6.69 -37.56 6.14
CA PRO A 478 -5.25 -37.60 6.34
C PRO A 478 -4.60 -38.15 5.07
N GLY A 479 -3.79 -37.33 4.41
CA GLY A 479 -3.06 -37.67 3.20
C GLY A 479 -2.11 -36.54 2.85
N ALA A 480 -0.95 -36.88 2.28
CA ALA A 480 -0.08 -35.86 1.73
C ALA A 480 -0.64 -35.37 0.38
N PRO A 481 -0.53 -34.07 0.07
CA PRO A 481 -0.58 -33.57 -1.29
C PRO A 481 0.16 -34.49 -2.26
N SER A 482 -0.44 -34.74 -3.42
CA SER A 482 0.19 -35.55 -4.47
C SER A 482 0.06 -34.86 -5.81
N ARG A 483 1.10 -34.99 -6.63
CA ARG A 483 1.04 -34.60 -8.04
C ARG A 483 -0.09 -35.38 -8.72
N PHE A 484 -1.03 -34.63 -9.26
CA PHE A 484 -2.21 -35.15 -9.94
C PHE A 484 -1.97 -35.30 -11.44
N ALA A 485 -1.33 -34.33 -12.11
CA ALA A 485 -0.97 -34.42 -13.52
C ALA A 485 0.30 -33.62 -13.86
N TYR A 486 0.98 -33.99 -14.94
CA TYR A 486 2.07 -33.20 -15.52
C TYR A 486 1.51 -32.35 -16.66
N LEU A 487 1.67 -31.02 -16.58
CA LEU A 487 1.10 -30.09 -17.56
C LEU A 487 2.08 -29.72 -18.69
N GLY A 488 3.37 -29.98 -18.49
CA GLY A 488 4.42 -29.76 -19.48
C GLY A 488 5.54 -28.85 -18.96
N GLU A 489 6.45 -28.50 -19.87
CA GLU A 489 7.46 -27.48 -19.64
C GLU A 489 6.83 -26.09 -19.81
N HIS A 490 7.20 -25.17 -18.92
CA HIS A 490 6.71 -23.81 -18.88
C HIS A 490 7.83 -22.88 -18.42
N PRO A 491 8.21 -21.85 -19.21
CA PRO A 491 9.26 -20.94 -18.83
C PRO A 491 8.95 -20.24 -17.49
N ILE A 492 9.97 -20.08 -16.64
CA ILE A 492 9.85 -19.34 -15.38
C ILE A 492 9.47 -17.87 -15.65
N ALA A 493 9.93 -17.30 -16.77
CA ALA A 493 9.66 -15.93 -17.21
C ALA A 493 8.46 -15.82 -18.17
N ALA A 494 7.53 -16.78 -18.15
CA ALA A 494 6.37 -16.74 -19.00
C ALA A 494 5.44 -15.55 -18.68
N THR A 495 4.73 -15.08 -19.69
CA THR A 495 3.85 -13.90 -19.62
C THR A 495 2.45 -14.22 -19.09
N TRP A 496 2.13 -15.50 -18.96
CA TRP A 496 0.85 -16.01 -18.44
C TRP A 496 1.10 -17.24 -17.58
N TYR A 497 0.14 -17.57 -16.72
CA TYR A 497 0.11 -18.80 -15.93
C TYR A 497 -1.32 -19.35 -15.94
N PRO A 498 -1.52 -20.67 -15.86
CA PRO A 498 -2.85 -21.26 -15.78
C PRO A 498 -3.69 -20.67 -14.64
N SER A 499 -4.92 -20.27 -14.98
CA SER A 499 -5.99 -20.00 -14.01
C SER A 499 -6.97 -21.17 -14.06
N LEU A 500 -7.04 -21.91 -12.95
CA LEU A 500 -7.83 -23.12 -12.80
C LEU A 500 -9.28 -22.78 -12.53
N THR A 501 -10.18 -23.46 -13.23
CA THR A 501 -11.59 -23.56 -12.87
C THR A 501 -12.01 -25.03 -12.94
N LEU A 502 -13.18 -25.33 -12.39
CA LEU A 502 -13.71 -26.69 -12.34
C LEU A 502 -15.03 -26.81 -13.09
N ASN A 503 -15.30 -28.00 -13.61
CA ASN A 503 -16.66 -28.44 -13.90
C ASN A 503 -16.91 -29.81 -13.26
N ALA A 504 -17.99 -30.48 -13.66
CA ALA A 504 -18.39 -31.77 -13.10
C ALA A 504 -17.34 -32.88 -13.30
N THR A 505 -16.53 -32.82 -14.36
CA THR A 505 -15.64 -33.92 -14.76
C THR A 505 -14.16 -33.54 -14.87
N HIS A 506 -13.83 -32.26 -15.01
CA HIS A 506 -12.47 -31.79 -15.29
C HIS A 506 -12.03 -30.65 -14.38
N VAL A 507 -10.72 -30.60 -14.14
CA VAL A 507 -10.00 -29.38 -13.81
C VAL A 507 -9.55 -28.77 -15.13
N LEU A 508 -9.86 -27.50 -15.41
CA LEU A 508 -9.61 -26.89 -16.73
C LEU A 508 -9.02 -25.48 -16.63
N TRP A 509 -8.31 -25.07 -17.67
CA TRP A 509 -7.66 -23.75 -17.78
C TRP A 509 -7.54 -23.30 -19.24
N ALA A 510 -7.27 -22.02 -19.43
CA ALA A 510 -6.97 -21.42 -20.72
C ALA A 510 -5.46 -21.50 -21.04
N ASP A 511 -5.11 -21.89 -22.25
CA ASP A 511 -3.75 -21.86 -22.80
C ASP A 511 -3.71 -20.92 -24.02
N PRO A 512 -3.25 -19.66 -23.84
CA PRO A 512 -3.17 -18.67 -24.92
C PRO A 512 -2.18 -19.03 -26.02
N ASP A 513 -1.09 -19.74 -25.70
CA ASP A 513 -0.06 -20.12 -26.67
C ASP A 513 -0.57 -21.21 -27.61
N ARG A 514 -1.33 -22.17 -27.07
CA ARG A 514 -2.00 -23.22 -27.86
C ARG A 514 -3.35 -22.78 -28.43
N ARG A 515 -3.86 -21.60 -28.03
CA ARG A 515 -5.21 -21.12 -28.34
C ARG A 515 -6.27 -22.17 -28.03
N ALA A 516 -6.18 -22.76 -26.84
CA ALA A 516 -7.03 -23.87 -26.46
C ALA A 516 -7.49 -23.77 -25.00
N ILE A 517 -8.62 -24.42 -24.71
CA ILE A 517 -9.01 -24.77 -23.35
C ILE A 517 -8.55 -26.20 -23.10
N LEU A 518 -7.70 -26.37 -22.10
CA LEU A 518 -7.15 -27.65 -21.68
C LEU A 518 -7.87 -28.13 -20.42
N GLY A 519 -7.85 -29.44 -20.19
CA GLY A 519 -8.34 -29.99 -18.93
C GLY A 519 -7.76 -31.37 -18.60
N VAL A 520 -7.88 -31.72 -17.33
CA VAL A 520 -7.53 -33.03 -16.78
C VAL A 520 -8.79 -33.63 -16.16
N ASP A 521 -9.15 -34.85 -16.55
CA ASP A 521 -10.28 -35.58 -15.97
C ASP A 521 -10.00 -35.87 -14.47
N LYS A 522 -10.94 -35.46 -13.61
CA LYS A 522 -10.83 -35.52 -12.14
C LYS A 522 -10.70 -36.95 -11.61
N ARG A 523 -11.18 -37.95 -12.35
CA ARG A 523 -11.18 -39.36 -11.97
C ARG A 523 -9.88 -40.03 -12.35
N THR A 524 -9.36 -39.76 -13.55
CA THR A 524 -8.19 -40.46 -14.07
C THR A 524 -6.87 -39.77 -13.72
N GLY A 525 -6.82 -38.43 -13.69
CA GLY A 525 -5.60 -37.69 -13.35
C GLY A 525 -4.41 -38.02 -14.25
N VAL A 526 -4.65 -38.25 -15.54
CA VAL A 526 -3.58 -38.60 -16.49
C VAL A 526 -3.05 -37.33 -17.18
N GLU A 527 -2.97 -37.34 -18.51
CA GLU A 527 -2.45 -36.22 -19.29
C GLU A 527 -3.51 -35.16 -19.59
N PRO A 528 -3.12 -33.88 -19.70
CA PRO A 528 -3.98 -32.83 -20.22
C PRO A 528 -4.53 -33.17 -21.59
N ILE A 529 -5.83 -32.97 -21.78
CA ILE A 529 -6.49 -33.06 -23.08
C ILE A 529 -6.93 -31.68 -23.55
N VAL A 530 -6.97 -31.48 -24.87
CA VAL A 530 -7.62 -30.32 -25.48
C VAL A 530 -9.13 -30.55 -25.42
N LEU A 531 -9.81 -29.74 -24.62
CA LEU A 531 -11.28 -29.77 -24.53
C LEU A 531 -11.91 -29.02 -25.69
N ALA A 532 -11.28 -27.91 -26.11
CA ALA A 532 -11.65 -27.16 -27.30
C ALA A 532 -10.52 -26.26 -27.79
N GLU A 533 -10.49 -26.03 -29.10
CA GLU A 533 -9.71 -24.96 -29.71
C GLU A 533 -10.55 -23.69 -29.76
N THR A 534 -9.90 -22.55 -29.55
CA THR A 534 -10.51 -21.21 -29.57
C THR A 534 -10.04 -20.44 -30.78
N ARG A 535 -10.86 -19.50 -31.26
CA ARG A 535 -10.52 -18.70 -32.44
C ARG A 535 -9.42 -17.68 -32.13
N HIS A 536 -9.45 -17.13 -30.93
CA HIS A 536 -8.48 -16.16 -30.44
C HIS A 536 -7.84 -16.67 -29.13
N PRO A 537 -6.63 -16.20 -28.75
CA PRO A 537 -5.99 -16.62 -27.51
C PRO A 537 -6.91 -16.42 -26.28
N PRO A 538 -7.21 -17.48 -25.50
CA PRO A 538 -8.05 -17.36 -24.32
C PRO A 538 -7.26 -16.80 -23.14
N ALA A 539 -7.86 -15.89 -22.38
CA ALA A 539 -7.24 -15.30 -21.20
C ALA A 539 -7.92 -15.71 -19.89
N HIS A 540 -9.22 -15.97 -19.93
CA HIS A 540 -10.00 -16.41 -18.77
C HIS A 540 -11.08 -17.39 -19.21
N VAL A 541 -11.38 -18.38 -18.38
CA VAL A 541 -12.38 -19.41 -18.65
C VAL A 541 -13.26 -19.63 -17.43
N VAL A 542 -14.54 -19.88 -17.65
CA VAL A 542 -15.48 -20.37 -16.64
C VAL A 542 -16.26 -21.54 -17.21
N SER A 543 -16.79 -22.40 -16.34
CA SER A 543 -17.57 -23.55 -16.79
C SER A 543 -18.68 -23.88 -15.79
N GLU A 544 -19.79 -24.41 -16.32
CA GLU A 544 -20.82 -25.09 -15.55
C GLU A 544 -21.25 -26.31 -16.37
N ASP A 545 -21.24 -27.48 -15.74
CA ASP A 545 -21.50 -28.77 -16.37
C ASP A 545 -20.66 -29.02 -17.64
N ARG A 546 -21.30 -28.95 -18.82
CA ARG A 546 -20.67 -29.16 -20.14
C ARG A 546 -20.48 -27.87 -20.93
N ASP A 547 -20.92 -26.74 -20.38
CA ASP A 547 -20.77 -25.44 -21.00
C ASP A 547 -19.49 -24.79 -20.50
N ILE A 548 -18.66 -24.35 -21.44
CA ILE A 548 -17.43 -23.62 -21.18
C ILE A 548 -17.55 -22.26 -21.87
N PHE A 549 -17.21 -21.20 -21.17
CA PHE A 549 -17.13 -19.85 -21.73
C PHE A 549 -15.72 -19.33 -21.57
N ALA A 550 -15.18 -18.71 -22.62
CA ALA A 550 -13.85 -18.14 -22.63
C ALA A 550 -13.89 -16.67 -23.07
N LEU A 551 -13.10 -15.83 -22.39
CA LEU A 551 -12.75 -14.51 -22.89
C LEU A 551 -11.51 -14.66 -23.77
N THR A 552 -11.62 -14.28 -25.04
CA THR A 552 -10.57 -14.47 -26.03
C THR A 552 -10.21 -13.17 -26.72
N GLY A 553 -8.94 -12.98 -27.06
CA GLY A 553 -8.45 -11.76 -27.70
C GLY A 553 -6.93 -11.70 -27.72
N GLN A 554 -6.38 -10.80 -28.54
CA GLN A 554 -4.94 -10.54 -28.50
C GLN A 554 -4.61 -9.64 -27.28
N PRO A 555 -3.53 -9.91 -26.52
CA PRO A 555 -3.16 -9.11 -25.36
C PRO A 555 -3.02 -7.61 -25.65
N ASP A 556 -2.51 -7.26 -26.82
CA ASP A 556 -2.29 -5.89 -27.31
C ASP A 556 -3.48 -5.33 -28.13
N SER A 557 -4.58 -6.08 -28.24
CA SER A 557 -5.80 -5.64 -28.91
C SER A 557 -6.81 -5.08 -27.92
N ARG A 558 -7.59 -4.11 -28.41
CA ARG A 558 -8.80 -3.64 -27.75
C ARG A 558 -10.00 -4.52 -28.07
N ASP A 559 -10.04 -5.18 -29.22
CA ASP A 559 -11.16 -6.01 -29.66
C ASP A 559 -11.04 -7.43 -29.08
N TRP A 560 -12.06 -7.82 -28.33
CA TRP A 560 -12.13 -9.05 -27.56
C TRP A 560 -13.50 -9.71 -27.72
N HIS A 561 -13.54 -11.01 -27.44
CA HIS A 561 -14.68 -11.86 -27.71
C HIS A 561 -15.05 -12.70 -26.50
N VAL A 562 -16.32 -13.08 -26.46
CA VAL A 562 -16.83 -14.16 -25.61
C VAL A 562 -17.08 -15.35 -26.51
N GLU A 563 -16.37 -16.45 -26.28
CA GLU A 563 -16.55 -17.72 -26.97
C GLU A 563 -17.31 -18.70 -26.07
N HIS A 564 -18.40 -19.28 -26.59
CA HIS A 564 -19.13 -20.39 -25.97
C HIS A 564 -18.68 -21.69 -26.62
N ILE A 565 -18.26 -22.62 -25.77
CA ILE A 565 -17.74 -23.92 -26.13
C ILE A 565 -18.72 -24.98 -25.63
N ARG A 566 -19.24 -25.77 -26.56
CA ARG A 566 -20.10 -26.92 -26.26
C ARG A 566 -19.73 -28.07 -27.18
N SER A 567 -19.52 -29.26 -26.60
CA SER A 567 -19.12 -30.47 -27.34
C SER A 567 -17.87 -30.27 -28.21
N GLY A 568 -16.90 -29.49 -27.71
CA GLY A 568 -15.63 -29.20 -28.41
C GLY A 568 -15.70 -28.13 -29.50
N ALA A 569 -16.89 -27.67 -29.89
CA ALA A 569 -17.06 -26.61 -30.87
C ALA A 569 -17.07 -25.24 -30.20
N SER A 570 -16.22 -24.31 -30.67
CA SER A 570 -16.17 -22.92 -30.19
C SER A 570 -16.93 -21.96 -31.10
N THR A 571 -17.84 -21.18 -30.52
CA THR A 571 -18.65 -20.17 -31.22
C THR A 571 -18.51 -18.82 -30.51
N VAL A 572 -18.18 -17.75 -31.26
CA VAL A 572 -18.22 -16.38 -30.72
C VAL A 572 -19.68 -16.00 -30.51
N VAL A 573 -20.03 -15.66 -29.27
CA VAL A 573 -21.40 -15.29 -28.84
C VAL A 573 -21.54 -13.82 -28.50
N ALA A 574 -20.43 -13.11 -28.30
CA ALA A 574 -20.43 -11.66 -28.13
C ALA A 574 -19.06 -11.04 -28.47
N ASP A 575 -19.10 -9.78 -28.91
CA ASP A 575 -17.93 -8.93 -29.13
C ASP A 575 -17.94 -7.77 -28.14
N TYR A 576 -16.78 -7.40 -27.62
CA TYR A 576 -16.61 -6.26 -26.73
C TYR A 576 -15.23 -5.63 -26.90
N GLN A 577 -15.07 -4.39 -26.44
CA GLN A 577 -13.76 -3.73 -26.43
C GLN A 577 -13.13 -3.78 -25.03
N ARG A 578 -11.87 -3.41 -24.84
CA ARG A 578 -11.28 -3.24 -23.51
C ARG A 578 -10.15 -2.22 -23.51
N GLN A 579 -9.73 -1.79 -22.33
CA GLN A 579 -8.45 -1.09 -22.21
C GLN A 579 -7.30 -2.10 -22.26
N LEU A 580 -6.15 -1.69 -22.80
CA LEU A 580 -5.01 -2.58 -23.03
C LEU A 580 -4.41 -3.16 -21.74
N TRP A 581 -4.56 -2.47 -20.61
CA TRP A 581 -4.08 -2.92 -19.30
C TRP A 581 -5.14 -3.64 -18.47
N ASP A 582 -6.34 -3.84 -19.01
CA ASP A 582 -7.39 -4.57 -18.29
C ASP A 582 -6.99 -6.04 -18.14
N ARG A 583 -7.37 -6.64 -17.01
CA ARG A 583 -7.36 -8.09 -16.83
C ARG A 583 -8.79 -8.48 -16.53
N PRO A 584 -9.55 -8.93 -17.55
CA PRO A 584 -10.95 -9.20 -17.36
C PRO A 584 -11.13 -10.48 -16.53
N ASP A 585 -12.02 -10.39 -15.55
CA ASP A 585 -12.47 -11.53 -14.75
C ASP A 585 -13.84 -11.93 -15.24
N MET A 586 -14.17 -13.22 -15.14
CA MET A 586 -15.43 -13.75 -15.62
C MET A 586 -16.03 -14.70 -14.59
N VAL A 587 -17.36 -14.65 -14.45
CA VAL A 587 -18.14 -15.56 -13.61
C VAL A 587 -19.42 -15.97 -14.32
N LEU A 588 -19.97 -17.10 -13.91
CA LEU A 588 -21.22 -17.64 -14.42
C LEU A 588 -22.18 -17.85 -13.25
N ASN A 589 -23.46 -17.53 -13.44
CA ASN A 589 -24.53 -17.94 -12.55
C ASN A 589 -25.80 -18.31 -13.34
N ARG A 590 -26.89 -18.58 -12.62
CA ARG A 590 -28.17 -19.00 -13.19
C ARG A 590 -28.78 -18.00 -14.19
N ARG A 591 -28.43 -16.71 -14.09
CA ARG A 591 -28.99 -15.64 -14.94
C ARG A 591 -28.18 -15.39 -16.20
N GLY A 592 -26.89 -15.67 -16.19
CA GLY A 592 -26.02 -15.18 -17.24
C GLY A 592 -24.55 -15.42 -16.98
N LEU A 593 -23.78 -15.10 -18.01
CA LEU A 593 -22.36 -14.86 -17.93
C LEU A 593 -22.13 -13.40 -17.54
N PHE A 594 -21.17 -13.14 -16.67
CA PHE A 594 -20.77 -11.80 -16.25
C PHE A 594 -19.27 -11.67 -16.36
N PHE A 595 -18.79 -10.53 -16.86
CA PHE A 595 -17.35 -10.30 -16.95
C PHE A 595 -17.01 -8.83 -16.81
N THR A 596 -15.84 -8.55 -16.24
CA THR A 596 -15.37 -7.19 -16.06
C THR A 596 -14.74 -6.64 -17.34
N THR A 597 -14.99 -5.36 -17.54
CA THR A 597 -14.18 -4.42 -18.33
C THR A 597 -13.73 -3.36 -17.34
N ASN A 598 -12.62 -2.63 -17.58
CA ASN A 598 -11.99 -1.69 -16.63
C ASN A 598 -12.91 -1.20 -15.49
N ASP A 599 -13.99 -0.49 -15.83
CA ASP A 599 -14.93 0.14 -14.90
C ASP A 599 -16.37 -0.40 -14.96
N ARG A 600 -16.63 -1.53 -15.63
CA ARG A 600 -18.00 -2.08 -15.79
C ARG A 600 -18.04 -3.59 -15.73
N ILE A 601 -19.20 -4.12 -15.36
CA ILE A 601 -19.54 -5.53 -15.53
C ILE A 601 -20.50 -5.65 -16.69
N LEU A 602 -20.11 -6.37 -17.72
CA LEU A 602 -20.98 -6.74 -18.84
C LEU A 602 -21.64 -8.08 -18.55
N THR A 603 -22.83 -8.28 -19.10
CA THR A 603 -23.55 -9.55 -18.99
C THR A 603 -24.08 -10.02 -20.33
N LEU A 604 -24.02 -11.34 -20.52
CA LEU A 604 -24.67 -12.05 -21.61
C LEU A 604 -25.71 -12.99 -20.98
N ALA A 605 -26.98 -12.78 -21.31
CA ALA A 605 -28.05 -13.66 -20.84
C ALA A 605 -27.87 -15.07 -21.42
N ARG A 606 -28.22 -16.10 -20.64
CA ARG A 606 -28.24 -17.47 -21.16
C ARG A 606 -29.41 -17.61 -22.13
N SER A 607 -29.14 -18.04 -23.36
CA SER A 607 -30.13 -18.39 -24.38
C SER A 607 -30.80 -19.72 -24.11
#